data_AF-A0A838SH02-F1
#
_entry.id   AF-A0A838SH02-F1
#
_cell.length_a   1.000
_cell.length_b   1.000
_cell.length_c   1.000
_cell.angle_alpha   90.00
_cell.angle_beta   90.00
_cell.angle_gamma   90.00
#
_symmetry.space_group_name_H-M   'P 1'
#
loop_
_entity.id
_entity.type
_entity.pdbx_description
1 polymer ?
#
loop_
_entity_poly.entity_id
_entity_poly.type
_entity_poly.pdbx_seq_one_letter_code
_entity_poly.pdbx_strand_id
1 'polypeptide(L)'
;MKKERITTISLEEVKKRTGKTRKDAQPGPPLPNDFWKHAKVVYPEAPKEQITVRLDADILEWFKTQGRGYQTRMNAVLRSYVDAHKNEPTVKR
;
A
#
# COMPACT_ATOMS: atom_id res chain seq x y z
N MET A 1 17.43 -6.51 -13.38
CA MET A 1 16.58 -5.59 -12.59
C MET A 1 15.51 -5.03 -13.52
N LYS A 2 14.23 -5.39 -13.33
CA LYS A 2 13.13 -4.96 -14.21
C LYS A 2 12.49 -3.69 -13.66
N LYS A 3 12.73 -2.55 -14.33
CA LYS A 3 12.19 -1.19 -14.05
C LYS A 3 10.69 -1.05 -14.37
N GLU A 4 9.92 -2.13 -14.31
CA GLU A 4 8.63 -2.24 -15.02
C GLU A 4 7.46 -1.51 -14.31
N ARG A 5 7.65 -0.91 -13.12
CA ARG A 5 6.55 -0.25 -12.37
C ARG A 5 6.90 1.11 -11.74
N ILE A 6 8.00 1.74 -12.11
CA ILE A 6 8.22 3.15 -11.77
C ILE A 6 7.73 3.96 -12.96
N THR A 7 6.50 4.47 -12.89
CA THR A 7 5.98 5.39 -13.91
C THR A 7 6.81 6.67 -13.82
N THR A 8 7.67 6.91 -14.81
CA THR A 8 8.35 8.20 -14.96
C THR A 8 7.28 9.23 -15.35
N ILE A 9 6.93 10.11 -14.43
CA ILE A 9 5.95 11.19 -14.66
C ILE A 9 6.75 12.49 -14.83
N SER A 10 6.36 13.32 -15.79
CA SER A 10 7.01 14.62 -16.00
C SER A 10 6.69 15.60 -14.87
N LEU A 11 7.60 16.55 -14.58
CA LEU A 11 7.39 17.60 -13.58
C LEU A 11 6.10 18.41 -13.84
N GLU A 12 5.79 18.65 -15.11
CA GLU A 12 4.58 19.35 -15.53
C GLU A 12 3.30 18.57 -15.23
N GLU A 13 3.33 17.25 -15.36
CA GLU A 13 2.19 16.38 -15.06
C GLU A 13 1.98 16.19 -13.56
N VAL A 14 3.06 16.19 -12.77
CA VAL A 14 2.96 16.17 -11.29
C VAL A 14 2.32 17.46 -10.78
N LYS A 15 2.69 18.63 -11.30
CA LYS A 15 2.12 19.93 -10.89
C LYS A 15 0.61 20.04 -11.17
N LYS A 16 0.13 19.40 -12.24
CA LYS A 16 -1.29 19.38 -12.62
C LYS A 16 -2.14 18.44 -11.76
N ARG A 17 -1.51 17.51 -11.02
CA ARG A 17 -2.25 16.65 -10.08
C ARG A 17 -2.62 17.45 -8.85
N THR A 18 -3.92 17.68 -8.68
CA THR A 18 -4.47 18.18 -7.44
C THR A 18 -4.22 17.16 -6.33
N GLY A 19 -3.53 17.59 -5.27
CA GLY A 19 -3.36 16.78 -4.07
C GLY A 19 -4.73 16.44 -3.46
N LYS A 20 -4.89 15.24 -2.91
CA LYS A 20 -6.11 14.83 -2.19
C LYS A 20 -6.21 15.46 -0.78
N THR A 21 -5.40 16.47 -0.49
CA THR A 21 -5.39 17.15 0.80
C THR A 21 -6.69 17.93 0.96
N ARG A 22 -7.31 17.85 2.13
CA ARG A 22 -8.49 18.66 2.44
C ARG A 22 -8.09 20.15 2.40
N LYS A 23 -9.01 21.01 1.95
CA LYS A 23 -8.74 22.46 1.79
C LYS A 23 -8.45 23.16 3.12
N ASP A 24 -8.92 22.59 4.23
CA ASP A 24 -8.81 23.06 5.61
C ASP A 24 -7.71 22.35 6.41
N ALA A 25 -6.85 21.55 5.77
CA ALA A 25 -5.76 20.89 6.47
C ALA A 25 -4.75 21.93 7.00
N GLN A 26 -4.49 21.89 8.31
CA GLN A 26 -3.43 22.71 8.90
C GLN A 26 -2.08 22.34 8.27
N PRO A 27 -1.19 23.32 8.02
CA PRO A 27 0.17 23.05 7.59
C PRO A 27 0.86 22.12 8.59
N GLY A 28 1.47 21.04 8.09
CA GLY A 28 2.33 20.21 8.92
C GLY A 28 3.57 20.98 9.38
N PRO A 29 4.18 20.61 10.53
CA PRO A 29 5.45 21.19 10.94
C PRO A 29 6.52 20.98 9.84
N PRO A 30 7.43 21.94 9.64
CA PRO A 30 8.48 21.80 8.65
C PRO A 30 9.39 20.61 9.01
N LEU A 31 9.79 19.85 8.00
CA LEU A 31 10.74 18.76 8.19
C LEU A 31 12.13 19.33 8.51
N PRO A 32 12.87 18.75 9.48
CA PRO A 32 14.25 19.13 9.74
C PRO A 32 15.14 18.98 8.50
N ASN A 33 16.16 19.82 8.37
CA ASN A 33 17.10 19.75 7.23
C ASN A 33 17.78 18.38 7.09
N ASP A 34 17.96 17.66 8.21
CA ASP A 34 18.59 16.33 8.25
C ASP A 34 17.60 15.16 8.13
N PHE A 35 16.31 15.44 7.92
CA PHE A 35 15.26 14.41 7.84
C PHE A 35 15.61 13.30 6.83
N TRP A 36 16.06 13.69 5.63
CA TRP A 36 16.40 12.74 4.58
C TRP A 36 17.70 11.98 4.82
N LYS A 37 18.60 12.47 5.70
CA LYS A 37 19.85 11.78 6.04
C LYS A 37 19.61 10.49 6.84
N HIS A 38 18.52 10.45 7.60
CA HIS A 38 18.17 9.32 8.47
C HIS A 38 16.89 8.61 8.05
N ALA A 39 16.25 9.03 6.96
CA ALA A 39 15.02 8.44 6.48
C ALA A 39 15.25 6.98 6.05
N LYS A 40 14.60 6.04 6.73
CA LYS A 40 14.60 4.62 6.35
C LYS A 40 13.64 4.42 5.19
N VAL A 41 14.15 4.07 4.02
CA VAL A 41 13.31 3.69 2.88
C VAL A 41 12.68 2.33 3.19
N VAL A 42 11.37 2.33 3.41
CA VAL A 42 10.59 1.08 3.57
C VAL A 42 10.20 0.60 2.19
N TYR A 43 10.95 -0.36 1.67
CA TYR A 43 10.56 -1.06 0.46
C TYR A 43 9.50 -2.12 0.79
N PRO A 44 8.50 -2.33 -0.09
CA PRO A 44 7.68 -3.53 0.02
C PRO A 44 8.60 -4.76 -0.08
N GLU A 45 8.55 -5.64 0.93
CA GLU A 45 9.49 -6.77 1.09
C GLU A 45 9.55 -7.71 -0.12
N ALA A 46 8.44 -7.83 -0.87
CA ALA A 46 8.37 -8.65 -2.07
C ALA A 46 7.41 -8.04 -3.11
N PRO A 47 7.65 -8.30 -4.41
CA PRO A 47 6.69 -7.97 -5.45
C PRO A 47 5.38 -8.73 -5.21
N LYS A 48 4.25 -8.10 -5.57
CA LYS A 48 2.95 -8.78 -5.58
C LYS A 48 2.93 -9.78 -6.73
N GLU A 49 2.68 -11.03 -6.40
CA GLU A 49 2.45 -12.10 -7.39
C GLU A 49 0.99 -12.09 -7.85
N GLN A 50 0.80 -12.23 -9.17
CA GLN A 50 -0.53 -12.37 -9.74
C GLN A 50 -0.88 -13.85 -9.81
N ILE A 51 -1.77 -14.28 -8.91
CA ILE A 51 -2.26 -15.65 -8.84
C ILE A 51 -3.78 -15.68 -9.05
N THR A 52 -4.29 -16.81 -9.55
CA THR A 52 -5.72 -17.07 -9.64
C THR A 52 -6.17 -17.76 -8.35
N VAL A 53 -6.99 -17.07 -7.56
CA VAL A 53 -7.56 -17.61 -6.31
C VAL A 53 -9.08 -17.61 -6.43
N ARG A 54 -9.71 -18.66 -5.89
CA ARG A 54 -11.17 -18.72 -5.72
C ARG A 54 -11.52 -18.10 -4.37
N LEU A 55 -12.46 -17.17 -4.38
CA LEU A 55 -13.00 -16.52 -3.20
C LEU A 55 -14.52 -16.64 -3.26
N ASP A 56 -15.15 -16.66 -2.09
CA ASP A 56 -16.61 -16.62 -2.01
C ASP A 56 -17.16 -15.34 -2.66
N ALA A 57 -18.32 -15.48 -3.30
CA ALA A 57 -18.89 -14.42 -4.13
C ALA A 57 -19.28 -13.18 -3.30
N ASP A 58 -19.80 -13.41 -2.09
CA ASP A 58 -20.20 -12.39 -1.13
C ASP A 58 -19.01 -11.57 -0.61
N ILE A 59 -17.89 -12.21 -0.30
CA ILE A 59 -16.64 -11.55 0.11
C ILE A 59 -16.14 -10.66 -1.03
N LEU A 60 -16.10 -11.20 -2.25
CA LEU A 60 -15.64 -10.44 -3.41
C LEU A 60 -16.54 -9.23 -3.68
N GLU A 61 -17.86 -9.41 -3.59
CA GLU A 61 -18.83 -8.34 -3.77
C GLU A 61 -18.67 -7.25 -2.70
N TRP A 62 -18.55 -7.64 -1.43
CA TRP A 62 -18.32 -6.71 -0.32
C TRP A 62 -17.08 -5.84 -0.56
N PHE A 63 -15.94 -6.44 -0.95
CA PHE A 63 -14.74 -5.66 -1.28
C PHE A 63 -14.94 -4.74 -2.48
N LYS A 64 -15.66 -5.19 -3.52
CA LYS A 64 -15.96 -4.35 -4.70
C LYS A 64 -16.78 -3.11 -4.34
N THR A 65 -17.71 -3.19 -3.38
CA THR A 65 -18.48 -2.01 -2.91
C THR A 65 -17.60 -0.90 -2.34
N GLN A 66 -16.39 -1.22 -1.86
CA GLN A 66 -15.43 -0.27 -1.31
C GLN A 66 -14.72 0.58 -2.40
N GLY A 67 -15.03 0.34 -3.67
CA GLY A 67 -14.58 1.12 -4.81
C GLY A 67 -13.16 0.80 -5.28
N ARG A 68 -12.53 1.78 -5.94
CA ARG A 68 -11.20 1.63 -6.54
C ARG A 68 -10.17 1.21 -5.49
N GLY A 69 -9.42 0.15 -5.78
CA GLY A 69 -8.39 -0.38 -4.90
C GLY A 69 -8.85 -1.48 -3.96
N TYR A 70 -10.02 -2.09 -4.19
CA TYR A 70 -10.51 -3.22 -3.41
C TYR A 70 -9.49 -4.37 -3.29
N GLN A 71 -8.74 -4.67 -4.35
CA GLN A 71 -7.68 -5.69 -4.32
C GLN A 71 -6.54 -5.32 -3.35
N THR A 72 -6.19 -4.04 -3.28
CA THR A 72 -5.18 -3.56 -2.32
C THR A 72 -5.67 -3.69 -0.88
N ARG A 73 -6.96 -3.40 -0.63
CA ARG A 73 -7.58 -3.58 0.70
C ARG A 73 -7.64 -5.05 1.10
N MET A 74 -8.09 -5.91 0.18
CA MET A 74 -8.11 -7.36 0.37
C MET A 74 -6.73 -7.91 0.71
N ASN A 75 -5.70 -7.48 -0.02
CA ASN A 75 -4.32 -7.85 0.28
C ASN A 75 -3.84 -7.33 1.66
N ALA A 76 -4.27 -6.14 2.09
CA ALA A 76 -3.93 -5.61 3.42
C ALA A 76 -4.55 -6.44 4.55
N VAL A 77 -5.79 -6.89 4.39
CA VAL A 77 -6.46 -7.80 5.33
C VAL A 77 -5.72 -9.13 5.42
N LEU A 78 -5.42 -9.75 4.28
CA LEU A 78 -4.66 -11.01 4.25
C LEU A 78 -3.28 -10.87 4.89
N ARG A 79 -2.59 -9.74 4.67
CA ARG A 79 -1.30 -9.47 5.31
C ARG A 79 -1.44 -9.36 6.82
N SER A 80 -2.42 -8.61 7.31
CA SER A 80 -2.69 -8.48 8.74
C SER A 80 -2.95 -9.84 9.39
N TYR A 81 -3.68 -10.73 8.72
CA TYR A 81 -3.92 -12.08 9.20
C TYR A 81 -2.61 -12.88 9.28
N VAL A 82 -1.80 -12.87 8.23
CA VAL A 82 -0.51 -13.56 8.20
C VAL A 82 0.42 -13.05 9.31
N ASP A 83 0.54 -11.73 9.47
CA ASP A 83 1.43 -11.12 10.46
C ASP A 83 1.00 -11.45 11.90
N ALA A 84 -0.30 -11.56 12.16
CA ALA A 84 -0.83 -11.99 13.46
C ALA A 84 -0.45 -13.44 13.80
N HIS A 85 -0.48 -14.34 12.80
CA HIS A 85 -0.24 -15.78 13.02
C HIS A 85 1.23 -16.19 12.89
N LYS A 86 2.09 -15.36 12.28
CA LYS A 86 3.54 -15.61 12.22
C LYS A 86 4.24 -15.58 13.58
N ASN A 87 3.63 -14.92 14.58
CA ASN A 87 4.16 -14.82 15.94
C ASN A 87 3.58 -15.85 16.91
N GLU A 88 2.70 -16.76 16.44
CA GLU A 88 2.31 -17.91 17.26
C GLU A 88 3.45 -18.94 17.28
N PRO A 89 3.91 -19.39 18.47
CA PRO A 89 4.82 -20.51 18.54
C PRO A 89 4.06 -21.73 18.03
N THR A 90 4.33 -22.13 16.79
CA THR A 90 3.75 -23.32 16.19
C THR A 90 4.05 -24.51 17.10
N VAL A 91 3.05 -24.98 17.84
CA VAL A 91 3.08 -26.28 18.53
C VAL A 91 3.05 -27.32 17.42
N LYS A 92 4.24 -27.76 16.99
CA LYS A 92 4.37 -28.92 16.10
C LYS A 92 3.81 -30.13 16.84
N ARG A 93 2.78 -30.75 16.25
CA ARG A 93 2.36 -32.13 16.58
C ARG A 93 3.28 -33.13 15.88
#